data_AF-R0IZJ1-F1
#
_entry.id   AF-R0IZJ1-F1
#
_cell.length_a   1.000
_cell.length_b   1.000
_cell.length_c   1.000
_cell.angle_alpha   90.00
_cell.angle_beta   90.00
_cell.angle_gamma   90.00
#
_symmetry.space_group_name_H-M   'P 1'
#
loop_
_entity.id
_entity.type
_entity.pdbx_description
1 polymer ?
#
loop_
_entity_poly.entity_id
_entity_poly.type
_entity_poly.pdbx_seq_one_letter_code
_entity_poly.pdbx_strand_id
1 'polypeptide(L)'
;MNLVPPAAPVSTPLKEYSRRWSVTEEAHLIYLRDTQYASFDAIAKAMDRSPNAVQNCYRELRQKALAAAITWTPDLDAAIISGRKRHLTCVETAHAMQLAPEAVQERWRYLKANKLVPEDVLAMWQRKEKVEFAEWEDEAILRLWIRGMDDAEIAERLGGGDILVGKRKADIAARRRELTKGSPLYSKMLDVDQGKADASGGLGGKPKYEWQK
;
A
#
# COMPACT_ATOMS: atom_id res chain seq x y z
N MET A 1 51.67 -15.11 -29.43
CA MET A 1 50.20 -15.02 -29.51
C MET A 1 49.65 -15.40 -28.15
N ASN A 2 49.24 -14.42 -27.33
CA ASN A 2 48.68 -14.67 -26.00
C ASN A 2 47.16 -14.65 -26.10
N LEU A 3 46.52 -15.81 -25.89
CA LEU A 3 45.07 -15.96 -25.86
C LEU A 3 44.57 -15.60 -24.46
N VAL A 4 43.79 -14.51 -24.37
CA VAL A 4 43.08 -14.12 -23.15
C VAL A 4 41.87 -15.05 -22.99
N PRO A 5 41.69 -15.71 -21.83
CA PRO A 5 40.53 -16.56 -21.60
C PRO A 5 39.25 -15.72 -21.47
N PRO A 6 38.09 -16.22 -21.96
CA PRO A 6 36.83 -15.49 -21.89
C PRO A 6 36.36 -15.33 -20.44
N ALA A 7 35.93 -14.11 -20.11
CA ALA A 7 35.39 -13.75 -18.81
C ALA A 7 34.15 -14.61 -18.48
N ALA A 8 34.12 -15.13 -17.24
CA ALA A 8 32.98 -15.90 -16.73
C ALA A 8 31.70 -15.03 -16.73
N PRO A 9 30.53 -15.62 -17.04
CA PRO A 9 29.28 -14.89 -17.04
C PRO A 9 28.95 -14.39 -15.63
N VAL A 10 28.72 -13.09 -15.51
CA VAL A 10 28.24 -12.43 -14.31
C VAL A 10 26.88 -13.03 -13.95
N SER A 11 26.80 -13.76 -12.83
CA SER A 11 25.55 -14.23 -12.26
C SER A 11 24.66 -13.03 -11.93
N THR A 12 23.66 -12.78 -12.76
CA THR A 12 22.58 -11.86 -12.43
C THR A 12 21.85 -12.39 -11.19
N PRO A 13 21.64 -11.59 -10.14
CA PRO A 13 20.88 -12.04 -8.97
C PRO A 13 19.46 -12.35 -9.42
N LEU A 14 19.08 -13.63 -9.31
CA LEU A 14 17.72 -14.08 -9.54
C LEU A 14 16.80 -13.26 -8.64
N LYS A 15 15.77 -12.66 -9.24
CA LYS A 15 14.64 -12.05 -8.52
C LYS A 15 14.23 -13.01 -7.41
N GLU A 16 14.43 -12.63 -6.15
CA GLU A 16 14.01 -13.41 -4.99
C GLU A 16 12.50 -13.54 -5.03
N TYR A 17 11.99 -14.62 -5.61
CA TYR A 17 10.62 -15.05 -5.40
C TYR A 17 10.50 -15.33 -3.91
N SER A 18 9.69 -14.54 -3.21
CA SER A 18 9.43 -14.70 -1.78
C SER A 18 9.00 -16.13 -1.48
N ARG A 19 9.96 -16.95 -1.03
CA ARG A 19 9.76 -18.36 -0.68
C ARG A 19 8.81 -18.40 0.51
N ARG A 20 7.70 -19.14 0.39
CA ARG A 20 6.75 -19.33 1.51
C ARG A 20 7.45 -19.99 2.70
N TRP A 21 7.01 -19.67 3.90
CA TRP A 21 7.45 -20.34 5.13
C TRP A 21 6.75 -21.70 5.25
N SER A 22 7.52 -22.74 5.51
CA SER A 22 7.02 -24.06 5.88
C SER A 22 6.82 -24.17 7.38
N VAL A 23 5.92 -25.06 7.82
CA VAL A 23 5.66 -25.32 9.25
C VAL A 23 6.94 -25.71 10.00
N THR A 24 7.82 -26.48 9.36
CA THR A 24 9.11 -26.87 9.93
C THR A 24 10.07 -25.68 10.08
N GLU A 25 10.09 -24.76 9.11
CA GLU A 25 10.88 -23.52 9.22
C GLU A 25 10.31 -22.62 10.33
N GLU A 26 8.99 -22.49 10.43
CA GLU A 26 8.33 -21.70 11.49
C GLU A 26 8.68 -22.25 12.88
N ALA A 27 8.59 -23.57 13.07
CA ALA A 27 8.96 -24.23 14.33
C ALA A 27 10.45 -24.05 14.66
N HIS A 28 11.33 -24.18 13.65
CA HIS A 28 12.76 -23.98 13.84
C HIS A 28 13.09 -22.54 14.22
N LEU A 29 12.44 -21.56 13.59
CA LEU A 29 12.56 -20.14 13.91
C LEU A 29 12.11 -19.86 15.36
N ILE A 30 11.00 -20.44 15.81
CA ILE A 30 10.54 -20.32 17.20
C ILE A 30 11.58 -20.91 18.15
N TYR A 31 12.10 -22.10 17.85
CA TYR A 31 13.13 -22.75 18.67
C TYR A 31 14.40 -21.89 18.79
N LEU A 32 14.94 -21.41 17.66
CA LEU A 32 16.13 -20.55 17.68
C LEU A 32 15.90 -19.25 18.45
N ARG A 33 14.70 -18.67 18.35
CA ARG A 33 14.40 -17.39 18.99
C ARG A 33 14.07 -17.52 20.48
N ASP A 34 13.21 -18.46 20.84
CA ASP A 34 12.64 -18.58 22.20
C ASP A 34 13.46 -19.51 23.09
N THR A 35 14.19 -20.48 22.52
CA THR A 35 15.02 -21.43 23.30
C THR A 35 16.50 -21.06 23.26
N GLN A 36 17.03 -20.70 22.09
CA GLN A 36 18.46 -20.36 21.95
C GLN A 36 18.77 -18.86 22.07
N TYR A 37 17.73 -18.02 22.20
CA TYR A 37 17.86 -16.56 22.30
C TYR A 37 18.69 -15.92 21.16
N ALA A 38 18.72 -16.56 19.99
CA ALA A 38 19.49 -16.06 18.85
C ALA A 38 18.94 -14.71 18.34
N SER A 39 19.83 -13.86 17.85
CA SER A 39 19.43 -12.60 17.20
C SER A 39 18.79 -12.86 15.84
N PHE A 40 17.95 -11.93 15.35
CA PHE A 40 17.32 -12.08 14.05
C PHE A 40 18.34 -12.18 12.90
N ASP A 41 19.49 -11.52 13.02
CA ASP A 41 20.57 -11.62 12.03
C ASP A 41 21.25 -12.99 12.03
N ALA A 42 21.42 -13.60 13.20
CA ALA A 42 21.97 -14.94 13.32
C ALA A 42 21.00 -16.00 12.76
N ILE A 43 19.70 -15.85 13.07
CA ILE A 43 18.63 -16.71 12.53
C ILE A 43 18.53 -16.56 11.01
N ALA A 44 18.58 -15.33 10.51
CA ALA A 44 18.58 -15.03 9.07
C ALA A 44 19.69 -15.75 8.32
N LYS A 45 20.92 -15.71 8.85
CA LYS A 45 22.06 -16.45 8.30
C LYS A 45 21.85 -17.97 8.37
N ALA A 46 21.36 -18.49 9.50
CA ALA A 46 21.15 -19.93 9.68
C ALA A 46 20.06 -20.50 8.77
N MET A 47 19.06 -19.70 8.41
CA MET A 47 17.90 -20.12 7.62
C MET A 47 17.96 -19.69 6.15
N ASP A 48 19.04 -19.02 5.73
CA ASP A 48 19.20 -18.44 4.40
C ASP A 48 18.02 -17.52 4.02
N ARG A 49 17.71 -16.56 4.90
CA ARG A 49 16.63 -15.58 4.75
C ARG A 49 17.13 -14.18 5.08
N SER A 50 16.38 -13.16 4.66
CA SER A 50 16.66 -11.79 5.12
C SER A 50 16.21 -11.57 6.58
N PRO A 51 16.91 -10.73 7.37
CA PRO A 51 16.50 -10.40 8.74
C PRO A 51 15.06 -9.90 8.83
N ASN A 52 14.63 -9.07 7.87
CA ASN A 52 13.26 -8.57 7.80
C ASN A 52 12.23 -9.68 7.59
N ALA A 53 12.53 -10.69 6.76
CA ALA A 53 11.62 -11.82 6.54
C ALA A 53 11.44 -12.64 7.83
N VAL A 54 12.54 -12.91 8.55
CA VAL A 54 12.53 -13.62 9.83
C VAL A 54 11.73 -12.85 10.88
N GLN A 55 11.99 -11.56 11.03
CA GLN A 55 11.28 -10.69 11.99
C GLN A 55 9.77 -10.65 11.71
N ASN A 56 9.39 -10.47 10.45
CA ASN A 56 7.98 -10.43 10.05
C ASN A 56 7.29 -11.77 10.33
N CYS A 57 7.93 -12.89 9.96
CA CYS A 57 7.39 -14.23 10.23
C CYS A 57 7.24 -14.50 11.73
N TYR A 58 8.28 -14.22 12.53
CA TYR A 58 8.22 -14.39 13.97
C TYR A 58 7.08 -13.56 14.59
N ARG A 59 6.94 -12.29 14.17
CA ARG A 59 5.85 -11.43 14.63
C ARG A 59 4.48 -12.05 14.30
N GLU A 60 4.27 -12.52 13.07
CA GLU A 60 3.02 -13.18 12.67
C GLU A 60 2.72 -14.44 13.50
N LEU A 61 3.74 -15.27 13.76
CA LEU A 61 3.59 -16.47 14.59
C LEU A 61 3.18 -16.12 16.02
N ARG A 62 3.82 -15.10 16.62
CA ARG A 62 3.45 -14.60 17.96
C ARG A 62 2.02 -14.06 17.98
N GLN A 63 1.62 -13.31 16.97
CA GLN A 63 0.25 -12.80 16.84
C GLN A 63 -0.78 -13.93 16.75
N LYS A 64 -0.51 -14.94 15.91
CA LYS A 64 -1.37 -16.12 15.79
C LYS A 64 -1.48 -16.89 17.11
N ALA A 65 -0.35 -17.09 17.81
CA ALA A 65 -0.34 -17.78 19.10
C ALA A 65 -1.19 -17.06 20.16
N LEU A 66 -1.07 -15.73 20.25
CA LEU A 66 -1.90 -14.92 21.17
C LEU A 66 -3.38 -14.99 20.80
N ALA A 67 -3.71 -14.91 19.51
CA ALA A 67 -5.09 -15.02 19.05
C ALA A 67 -5.70 -16.41 19.28
N ALA A 68 -4.89 -17.47 19.20
CA ALA A 68 -5.32 -18.86 19.44
C ALA A 68 -5.55 -19.17 20.93
N ALA A 69 -4.89 -18.45 21.83
CA ALA A 69 -5.09 -18.61 23.27
C ALA A 69 -6.46 -18.11 23.76
N ILE A 70 -7.17 -17.32 22.95
CA ILE A 70 -8.46 -16.72 23.29
C ILE A 70 -9.59 -17.55 22.68
N THR A 71 -10.55 -17.96 23.50
CA THR A 71 -11.81 -18.53 23.01
C THR A 71 -12.71 -17.38 22.55
N TRP A 72 -12.82 -17.19 21.25
CA TRP A 72 -13.65 -16.13 20.66
C TRP A 72 -15.13 -16.46 20.79
N THR A 73 -15.88 -15.59 21.46
CA THR A 73 -17.33 -15.70 21.60
C THR A 73 -18.04 -14.61 20.80
N PRO A 74 -19.34 -14.79 20.48
CA PRO A 74 -20.15 -13.74 19.87
C PRO A 74 -20.14 -12.43 20.67
N ASP A 75 -20.07 -12.51 22.00
CA ASP A 75 -20.02 -11.34 22.88
C ASP A 75 -18.72 -10.56 22.73
N LEU A 76 -17.59 -11.25 22.59
CA LEU A 76 -16.30 -10.61 22.31
C LEU A 76 -16.29 -9.95 20.93
N ASP A 77 -16.89 -10.60 19.92
CA ASP A 77 -17.03 -10.02 18.59
C ASP A 77 -17.92 -8.78 18.61
N ALA A 78 -19.05 -8.82 19.34
CA ALA A 78 -19.94 -7.68 19.54
C ALA A 78 -19.24 -6.54 20.28
N ALA A 79 -18.41 -6.83 21.28
CA ALA A 79 -17.60 -5.84 21.98
C ALA A 79 -16.59 -5.16 21.04
N ILE A 80 -15.93 -5.92 20.17
CA ILE A 80 -15.02 -5.38 19.15
C ILE A 80 -15.80 -4.47 18.19
N ILE A 81 -16.90 -4.95 17.62
CA ILE A 81 -17.72 -4.18 16.67
C ILE A 81 -18.25 -2.89 17.34
N SER A 82 -18.71 -2.98 18.58
CA SER A 82 -19.16 -1.83 19.37
C SER A 82 -18.05 -0.84 19.67
N GLY A 83 -16.84 -1.32 20.00
CA GLY A 83 -15.65 -0.48 20.14
C GLY A 83 -15.35 0.29 18.85
N ARG A 84 -15.37 -0.41 17.72
CA ARG A 84 -15.17 0.22 16.40
C ARG A 84 -16.28 1.20 16.06
N LYS A 85 -17.55 0.90 16.35
CA LYS A 85 -18.67 1.83 16.15
C LYS A 85 -18.53 3.12 16.97
N ARG A 86 -17.84 3.06 18.11
CA ARG A 86 -17.52 4.21 18.98
C ARG A 86 -16.20 4.90 18.63
N HIS A 87 -15.64 4.63 17.44
CA HIS A 87 -14.34 5.17 16.99
C HIS A 87 -13.12 4.74 17.82
N LEU A 88 -13.24 3.72 18.67
CA LEU A 88 -12.10 3.24 19.44
C LEU A 88 -11.12 2.47 18.54
N THR A 89 -9.83 2.65 18.81
CA THR A 89 -8.74 1.87 18.22
C THR A 89 -8.80 0.42 18.69
N CYS A 90 -8.13 -0.49 17.97
CA CYS A 90 -8.01 -1.89 18.40
C CYS A 90 -7.28 -1.99 19.76
N VAL A 91 -6.36 -1.06 20.04
CA VAL A 91 -5.62 -0.99 21.30
C VAL A 91 -6.54 -0.63 22.46
N GLU A 92 -7.32 0.46 22.33
CA GLU A 92 -8.28 0.87 23.37
C GLU A 92 -9.36 -0.18 23.61
N THR A 93 -9.84 -0.80 22.53
CA THR A 93 -10.81 -1.90 22.61
C THR A 93 -10.22 -3.11 23.33
N ALA A 94 -8.96 -3.46 23.04
CA ALA A 94 -8.26 -4.55 23.71
C ALA A 94 -8.05 -4.28 25.20
N HIS A 95 -7.64 -3.06 25.57
CA HIS A 95 -7.52 -2.68 26.98
C HIS A 95 -8.86 -2.78 27.72
N ALA A 96 -9.96 -2.35 27.11
CA ALA A 96 -11.30 -2.46 27.70
C ALA A 96 -11.73 -3.93 27.91
N MET A 97 -11.29 -4.83 27.04
CA MET A 97 -11.59 -6.26 27.10
C MET A 97 -10.54 -7.07 27.89
N GLN A 98 -9.48 -6.41 28.37
CA GLN A 98 -8.31 -7.06 28.99
C GLN A 98 -7.66 -8.13 28.09
N LEU A 99 -7.60 -7.86 26.78
CA LEU A 99 -6.99 -8.72 25.77
C LEU A 99 -5.71 -8.11 25.19
N ALA A 100 -4.93 -8.93 24.50
CA ALA A 100 -3.79 -8.45 23.71
C ALA A 100 -4.28 -7.61 22.50
N PRO A 101 -3.73 -6.42 22.25
CA PRO A 101 -4.09 -5.58 21.10
C PRO A 101 -3.98 -6.28 19.76
N GLU A 102 -2.95 -7.11 19.59
CA GLU A 102 -2.70 -7.87 18.37
C GLU A 102 -3.79 -8.91 18.11
N ALA A 103 -4.29 -9.56 19.16
CA ALA A 103 -5.36 -10.54 19.04
C ALA A 103 -6.68 -9.89 18.60
N VAL A 104 -7.00 -8.71 19.16
CA VAL A 104 -8.17 -7.92 18.73
C VAL A 104 -8.01 -7.42 17.30
N GLN A 105 -6.81 -6.99 16.91
CA GLN A 105 -6.53 -6.56 15.54
C GLN A 105 -6.74 -7.72 14.54
N GLU A 106 -6.24 -8.91 14.86
CA GLU A 106 -6.39 -10.08 14.00
C GLU A 106 -7.85 -10.53 13.93
N ARG A 107 -8.55 -10.54 15.06
CA ARG A 107 -9.98 -10.85 15.09
C ARG A 107 -10.80 -9.84 14.28
N TRP A 108 -10.47 -8.54 14.35
CA TRP A 108 -11.11 -7.53 13.52
C TRP A 108 -10.89 -7.76 12.02
N ARG A 109 -9.67 -8.16 11.61
CA ARG A 109 -9.41 -8.57 10.21
C ARG A 109 -10.26 -9.76 9.81
N TYR A 110 -10.35 -10.78 10.66
CA TYR A 110 -11.19 -11.95 10.45
C TYR A 110 -12.67 -11.57 10.27
N LEU A 111 -13.22 -10.74 11.16
CA LEU A 111 -14.63 -10.30 11.10
C LEU A 111 -14.92 -9.55 9.79
N LYS A 112 -14.02 -8.67 9.36
CA LYS A 112 -14.15 -7.95 8.08
C LYS A 112 -14.08 -8.90 6.88
N ALA A 113 -13.10 -9.80 6.86
CA ALA A 113 -12.89 -10.73 5.74
C ALA A 113 -14.09 -11.67 5.54
N ASN A 114 -14.74 -12.06 6.65
CA ASN A 114 -15.91 -12.93 6.64
C ASN A 114 -17.25 -12.17 6.58
N LYS A 115 -17.23 -10.84 6.36
CA LYS A 115 -18.43 -9.99 6.28
C LYS A 115 -19.34 -10.09 7.52
N LEU A 116 -18.74 -10.32 8.69
CA LEU A 116 -19.45 -10.38 9.98
C LEU A 116 -19.56 -9.01 10.65
N VAL A 117 -18.98 -7.97 10.05
CA VAL A 117 -19.09 -6.58 10.52
C VAL A 117 -20.28 -5.92 9.82
N PRO A 118 -21.20 -5.30 10.58
CA PRO A 118 -22.29 -4.50 10.00
C PRO A 118 -21.79 -3.42 9.04
N GLU A 119 -22.55 -3.20 7.95
CA GLU A 119 -22.17 -2.25 6.90
C GLU A 119 -22.12 -0.80 7.39
N ASP A 120 -22.96 -0.41 8.37
CA ASP A 120 -22.95 0.92 8.98
C ASP A 120 -21.61 1.22 9.65
N VAL A 121 -21.05 0.22 10.35
CA VAL A 121 -19.73 0.32 11.00
C VAL A 121 -18.63 0.38 9.95
N LEU A 122 -18.68 -0.43 8.90
CA LEU A 122 -17.69 -0.36 7.81
C LEU A 122 -17.74 0.99 7.10
N ALA A 123 -18.93 1.46 6.74
CA ALA A 123 -19.14 2.74 6.08
C ALA A 123 -18.60 3.89 6.94
N MET A 124 -18.83 3.88 8.25
CA MET A 124 -18.29 4.87 9.18
C MET A 124 -16.76 4.98 9.12
N TRP A 125 -16.05 3.84 9.02
CA TRP A 125 -14.59 3.82 8.92
C TRP A 125 -14.05 3.98 7.48
N GLN A 126 -14.90 3.74 6.47
CA GLN A 126 -14.58 3.95 5.06
C GLN A 126 -14.93 5.36 4.58
N ARG A 127 -15.66 6.15 5.37
CA ARG A 127 -15.83 7.60 5.17
C ARG A 127 -14.44 8.23 5.24
N LYS A 128 -13.78 8.31 4.09
CA LYS A 128 -12.74 9.32 3.87
C LYS A 128 -13.44 10.66 4.08
N GLU A 129 -12.87 11.49 4.95
CA GLU A 129 -13.22 12.90 4.96
C GLU A 129 -13.14 13.40 3.51
N LYS A 130 -14.21 14.05 3.04
CA LYS A 130 -14.25 14.50 1.65
C LYS A 130 -13.13 15.51 1.48
N VAL A 131 -12.07 15.11 0.78
CA VAL A 131 -10.97 16.02 0.48
C VAL A 131 -11.50 17.02 -0.54
N GLU A 132 -11.70 18.25 -0.10
CA GLU A 132 -12.11 19.32 -0.99
C GLU A 132 -10.90 19.80 -1.78
N PHE A 133 -11.05 19.90 -3.10
CA PHE A 133 -10.06 20.47 -3.99
C PHE A 133 -10.57 21.83 -4.45
N ALA A 134 -9.75 22.85 -4.26
CA ALA A 134 -9.94 24.15 -4.85
C ALA A 134 -9.64 24.09 -6.35
N GLU A 135 -10.23 25.01 -7.11
CA GLU A 135 -10.09 25.04 -8.58
C GLU A 135 -8.62 25.20 -9.02
N TRP A 136 -7.83 25.97 -8.28
CA TRP A 136 -6.41 26.16 -8.58
C TRP A 136 -5.56 24.90 -8.34
N GLU A 137 -5.98 24.04 -7.40
CA GLU A 137 -5.34 22.74 -7.16
C GLU A 137 -5.67 21.77 -8.30
N ASP A 138 -6.91 21.76 -8.77
CA ASP A 138 -7.34 20.98 -9.92
C ASP A 138 -6.60 21.40 -11.20
N GLU A 139 -6.42 22.71 -11.41
CA GLU A 139 -5.59 23.23 -12.50
C GLU A 139 -4.14 22.75 -12.40
N ALA A 140 -3.53 22.82 -11.21
CA ALA A 140 -2.16 22.39 -10.99
C ALA A 140 -1.97 20.89 -11.29
N ILE A 141 -2.91 20.06 -10.82
CA ILE A 141 -2.92 18.61 -11.08
C ILE A 141 -3.04 18.34 -12.58
N LEU A 142 -3.96 18.99 -13.28
CA LEU A 142 -4.15 18.81 -14.72
C LEU A 142 -2.95 19.29 -15.54
N ARG A 143 -2.32 20.42 -15.17
CA ARG A 143 -1.15 20.94 -15.90
C ARG A 143 0.00 19.94 -15.87
N LEU A 144 0.25 19.33 -14.71
CA LEU A 144 1.33 18.34 -14.58
C LEU A 144 0.97 17.03 -15.28
N TRP A 145 -0.30 16.60 -15.21
CA TRP A 145 -0.78 15.42 -15.94
C TRP A 145 -0.66 15.57 -17.46
N ILE A 146 -1.07 16.72 -18.02
CA ILE A 146 -0.96 16.99 -19.46
C ILE A 146 0.50 17.00 -19.92
N ARG A 147 1.43 17.40 -19.05
CA ARG A 147 2.89 17.31 -19.27
C ARG A 147 3.44 15.89 -19.16
N GLY A 148 2.60 14.88 -18.94
CA GLY A 148 2.97 13.47 -18.91
C GLY A 148 3.50 12.97 -17.56
N MET A 149 3.38 13.74 -16.48
CA MET A 149 3.78 13.28 -15.15
C MET A 149 2.79 12.27 -14.59
N ASP A 150 3.31 11.28 -13.86
CA ASP A 150 2.47 10.29 -13.21
C ASP A 150 1.90 10.79 -11.86
N ASP A 151 0.92 10.07 -11.31
CA ASP A 151 0.27 10.44 -10.04
C ASP A 151 1.27 10.49 -8.85
N ALA A 152 2.42 9.81 -8.93
CA ALA A 152 3.46 9.85 -7.91
C ALA A 152 4.24 11.16 -7.97
N GLU A 153 4.71 11.51 -9.16
CA GLU A 153 5.48 12.72 -9.45
C GLU A 153 4.65 13.97 -9.17
N ILE A 154 3.35 13.96 -9.55
CA ILE A 154 2.42 15.05 -9.24
C ILE A 154 2.28 15.21 -7.73
N ALA A 155 2.09 14.11 -6.99
CA ALA A 155 1.92 14.15 -5.54
C ALA A 155 3.18 14.63 -4.82
N GLU A 156 4.36 14.23 -5.27
CA GLU A 156 5.63 14.69 -4.71
C GLU A 156 5.85 16.18 -4.99
N ARG A 157 5.63 16.60 -6.24
CA ARG A 157 5.89 17.97 -6.69
C ARG A 157 4.91 19.00 -6.13
N LEU A 158 3.64 18.64 -5.98
CA LEU A 158 2.62 19.53 -5.43
C LEU A 158 2.44 19.36 -3.91
N GLY A 159 2.74 18.17 -3.37
CA GLY A 159 2.70 17.89 -1.94
C GLY A 159 3.89 18.46 -1.17
N GLY A 160 5.06 18.60 -1.81
CA GLY A 160 6.24 19.21 -1.20
C GLY A 160 6.29 20.75 -1.26
N GLY A 161 5.36 21.40 -1.96
CA GLY A 161 5.41 22.83 -2.28
C GLY A 161 4.27 23.67 -1.71
N ASP A 162 3.65 23.26 -0.59
CA ASP A 162 2.49 23.93 0.05
C ASP A 162 1.21 24.03 -0.79
N ILE A 163 1.16 23.43 -1.99
CA ILE A 163 -0.01 23.48 -2.88
C ILE A 163 -1.06 22.44 -2.44
N LEU A 164 -0.66 21.21 -2.13
CA LEU A 164 -1.58 20.13 -1.76
C LEU A 164 -1.37 19.67 -0.31
N VAL A 165 -1.32 20.63 0.63
CA VAL A 165 -1.05 20.34 2.04
C VAL A 165 -2.11 19.39 2.60
N GLY A 166 -1.65 18.28 3.19
CA GLY A 166 -2.51 17.28 3.84
C GLY A 166 -3.22 16.32 2.88
N LYS A 167 -3.06 16.44 1.56
CA LYS A 167 -3.72 15.60 0.57
C LYS A 167 -2.87 14.38 0.24
N ARG A 168 -3.48 13.19 0.28
CA ARG A 168 -2.75 11.95 -0.01
C ARG A 168 -2.67 11.72 -1.51
N LYS A 169 -1.60 11.07 -1.96
CA LYS A 169 -1.41 10.62 -3.35
C LYS A 169 -2.65 9.92 -3.93
N ALA A 170 -3.33 9.09 -3.13
CA ALA A 170 -4.53 8.38 -3.55
C ALA A 170 -5.71 9.32 -3.88
N ASP A 171 -5.83 10.45 -3.17
CA ASP A 171 -6.91 11.41 -3.35
C ASP A 171 -6.61 12.29 -4.58
N ILE A 172 -5.34 12.65 -4.80
CA ILE A 172 -4.87 13.33 -6.02
C ILE A 172 -5.15 12.47 -7.26
N ALA A 173 -4.79 11.18 -7.22
CA ALA A 173 -5.02 10.24 -8.30
C ALA A 173 -6.52 10.01 -8.58
N ALA A 174 -7.36 10.06 -7.54
CA ALA A 174 -8.81 9.99 -7.69
C ALA A 174 -9.36 11.27 -8.34
N ARG A 175 -8.93 12.44 -7.86
CA ARG A 175 -9.34 13.74 -8.40
C ARG A 175 -8.93 13.93 -9.84
N ARG A 176 -7.69 13.57 -10.21
CA ARG A 176 -7.23 13.59 -11.61
C ARG A 176 -8.11 12.72 -12.52
N ARG A 177 -8.49 11.51 -12.07
CA ARG A 177 -9.41 10.63 -12.82
C ARG A 177 -10.78 11.26 -13.00
N GLU A 178 -11.26 12.00 -12.02
CA GLU A 178 -12.52 12.76 -12.12
C GLU A 178 -12.39 13.89 -13.14
N LEU A 179 -11.32 14.70 -13.06
CA LEU A 179 -11.09 15.83 -13.95
C LEU A 179 -10.93 15.39 -15.42
N THR A 180 -10.24 14.27 -15.65
CA THR A 180 -10.01 13.73 -17.00
C THR A 180 -11.21 13.03 -17.63
N LYS A 181 -12.27 12.72 -16.86
CA LYS A 181 -13.48 12.03 -17.34
C LYS A 181 -14.54 12.95 -17.97
N GLY A 182 -14.23 14.23 -18.17
CA GLY A 182 -15.14 15.19 -18.80
C GLY A 182 -15.30 16.51 -18.06
N SER A 183 -14.30 16.93 -17.27
CA SER A 183 -14.32 18.28 -16.69
C SER A 183 -14.17 19.34 -17.78
N PRO A 184 -14.99 20.41 -17.78
CA PRO A 184 -14.82 21.56 -18.67
C PRO A 184 -13.42 22.19 -18.57
N LEU A 185 -12.81 22.11 -17.38
CA LEU A 185 -11.44 22.58 -17.11
C LEU A 185 -10.42 21.80 -17.94
N TYR A 186 -10.58 20.48 -18.04
CA TYR A 186 -9.67 19.62 -18.81
C TYR A 186 -9.77 19.90 -20.30
N SER A 187 -10.99 20.04 -20.85
CA SER A 187 -11.20 20.42 -22.24
C SER A 187 -10.60 21.79 -22.55
N LYS A 188 -10.86 22.80 -21.69
CA LYS A 188 -10.29 24.14 -21.84
C LYS A 188 -8.76 24.13 -21.85
N MET A 189 -8.13 23.31 -21.00
CA MET A 189 -6.67 23.24 -20.95
C MET A 189 -6.04 22.52 -22.15
N LEU A 190 -6.71 21.50 -22.69
CA LEU A 190 -6.27 20.85 -23.93
C LEU A 190 -6.36 21.80 -25.13
N ASP A 191 -7.41 22.64 -25.20
CA ASP A 191 -7.56 23.63 -26.27
C ASP A 191 -6.53 24.78 -26.15
N VAL A 192 -6.19 25.19 -24.92
CA VAL A 192 -5.16 26.23 -24.66
C VAL A 192 -3.76 25.74 -25.03
N ASP A 193 -3.44 24.46 -24.84
CA ASP A 193 -2.16 23.90 -25.29
C ASP A 193 -2.13 23.59 -26.80
N GLN A 194 -3.28 23.34 -27.45
CA GLN A 194 -3.34 23.26 -28.91
C GLN A 194 -3.20 24.62 -29.60
N GLY A 195 -3.62 25.72 -28.94
CA GLY A 195 -3.49 27.09 -29.46
C GLY A 195 -2.08 27.71 -29.37
N LYS A 196 -1.07 26.98 -28.85
CA LYS A 196 0.32 27.45 -28.72
C LYS A 196 1.35 26.62 -29.48
N ALA A 197 0.91 25.72 -30.36
CA ALA A 197 1.77 24.88 -31.19
C ALA A 197 2.02 25.43 -32.62
N ASP A 198 1.57 26.65 -32.94
CA ASP A 198 1.79 27.26 -34.25
C ASP A 198 2.87 28.35 -34.20
N ALA A 199 4.12 27.97 -33.87
CA ALA A 199 5.32 28.74 -34.23
C ALA A 199 6.62 27.94 -34.01
N SER A 200 6.81 26.83 -34.74
CA SER A 200 8.09 26.47 -35.39
C SER A 200 8.19 24.97 -35.69
N GLY A 201 8.52 24.65 -36.94
CA GLY A 201 9.20 23.42 -37.31
C GLY A 201 8.31 22.20 -37.55
N GLY A 202 7.91 22.00 -38.80
CA GLY A 202 7.32 20.74 -39.24
C GLY A 202 8.27 19.55 -39.08
N LEU A 203 7.70 18.37 -38.83
CA LEU A 203 7.97 17.09 -39.50
C LEU A 203 7.25 15.95 -38.76
N GLY A 204 6.51 15.15 -39.51
CA GLY A 204 6.30 13.74 -39.18
C GLY A 204 5.03 13.40 -38.41
N GLY A 205 3.90 13.32 -39.13
CA GLY A 205 2.75 12.56 -38.66
C GLY A 205 3.12 11.10 -38.40
N LYS A 206 2.60 10.53 -37.31
CA LYS A 206 2.32 9.10 -37.20
C LYS A 206 0.96 8.86 -36.54
N PRO A 207 0.26 7.79 -36.93
CA PRO A 207 -1.18 7.69 -36.81
C PRO A 207 -1.66 7.17 -35.45
N LYS A 208 -2.92 7.52 -35.23
CA LYS A 208 -3.84 7.22 -34.14
C LYS A 208 -4.20 5.72 -34.16
N TYR A 209 -3.94 5.02 -33.05
CA TYR A 209 -4.60 3.80 -32.56
C TYR A 209 -5.08 2.75 -33.59
N GLU A 210 -4.33 1.66 -33.74
CA GLU A 210 -4.81 0.36 -34.21
C GLU A 210 -4.52 -0.71 -33.14
N TRP A 211 -5.46 -0.92 -32.21
CA TRP A 211 -5.57 -2.18 -31.46
C TRP A 211 -7.04 -2.40 -31.05
N GLN A 212 -7.86 -2.62 -32.08
CA GLN A 212 -9.08 -3.41 -31.98
C GLN A 212 -9.15 -4.31 -33.22
N LYS A 213 -8.55 -5.49 -33.11
CA LYS A 213 -9.00 -6.75 -33.71
C LYS A 213 -8.33 -7.90 -32.96
#